data_AF-M0KP11-F1
#
_entry.id   AF-M0KP11-F1
#
_cell.length_a   1.000
_cell.length_b   1.000
_cell.length_c   1.000
_cell.angle_alpha   90.00
_cell.angle_beta   90.00
_cell.angle_gamma   90.00
#
_symmetry.space_group_name_H-M   'P 1'
#
loop_
_entity.id
_entity.type
_entity.pdbx_description
1 polymer ?
#
loop_
_entity_poly.entity_id
_entity_poly.type
_entity_poly.pdbx_seq_one_letter_code
_entity_poly.pdbx_strand_id
1 'polypeptide(L)'
;MNLDQRLRNAKRQPGHVVPDDMDTSVNSQGQRSEIAEFRATTAHMLRTGQSNPLKVAIPAYKKFTSNATAGDTETFSLPHSITECPVTQDAVVWVNGEYYGAPDAIDYDADTVDVTDDGTENRIHVYYISDAAASFELRKQASNANTGGQRLYSANLGLVHPSPQIEQPEYMTLNQTRMHRWVGTDMTVNAYVDAPYTVRWTDTDGDGTEATNALLHIPAFIGQSEVAGLTSAVRQDMGRQ
;
A
#
# COMPACT_ATOMS: atom_id res chain seq x y z
N MET A 1 26.54 -18.48 21.19
CA MET A 1 26.49 -17.96 19.81
C MET A 1 26.10 -16.49 19.85
N ASN A 2 26.88 -15.60 19.25
CA ASN A 2 26.51 -14.16 19.24
C ASN A 2 25.36 -13.89 18.26
N LEU A 3 24.73 -12.72 18.34
CA LEU A 3 23.60 -12.36 17.46
C LEU A 3 23.95 -12.49 15.98
N ASP A 4 25.17 -12.13 15.60
CA ASP A 4 25.63 -12.10 14.21
C ASP A 4 25.73 -13.49 13.59
N GLN A 5 26.18 -14.46 14.37
CA GLN A 5 26.22 -15.86 14.00
C GLN A 5 24.80 -16.43 13.90
N ARG A 6 23.91 -16.06 14.83
CA ARG A 6 22.49 -16.48 14.78
C ARG A 6 21.78 -15.92 13.55
N LEU A 7 21.95 -14.63 13.27
CA LEU A 7 21.39 -14.02 12.07
C LEU A 7 21.92 -14.71 10.81
N ARG A 8 23.24 -14.90 10.69
CA ARG A 8 23.83 -15.61 9.53
C ARG A 8 23.29 -17.04 9.35
N ASN A 9 23.06 -17.76 10.44
CA ASN A 9 22.59 -19.14 10.38
C ASN A 9 21.07 -19.28 10.29
N ALA A 10 20.31 -18.19 10.49
CA ALA A 10 18.86 -18.20 10.38
C ALA A 10 18.44 -18.48 8.93
N LYS A 11 17.71 -19.58 8.74
CA LYS A 11 17.09 -19.94 7.46
C LYS A 11 16.09 -18.87 7.06
N ARG A 12 16.25 -18.38 5.83
CA ARG A 12 15.46 -17.30 5.25
C ARG A 12 15.18 -17.59 3.79
N GLN A 13 14.00 -17.22 3.32
CA GLN A 13 13.61 -17.35 1.93
C GLN A 13 13.28 -15.98 1.34
N PRO A 14 13.63 -15.71 0.07
CA PRO A 14 13.16 -14.52 -0.61
C PRO A 14 11.62 -14.50 -0.63
N GLY A 15 11.04 -13.34 -0.36
CA GLY A 15 9.59 -13.13 -0.40
C GLY A 15 9.25 -11.64 -0.43
N HIS A 16 7.98 -11.34 -0.25
CA HIS A 16 7.44 -9.99 -0.13
C HIS A 16 6.43 -9.97 1.02
N VAL A 17 6.27 -8.82 1.64
CA VAL A 17 5.09 -8.51 2.44
C VAL A 17 4.14 -7.76 1.51
N VAL A 18 2.91 -8.26 1.38
CA VAL A 18 1.86 -7.71 0.51
C VAL A 18 0.64 -7.30 1.34
N PRO A 19 -0.33 -6.54 0.79
CA PRO A 19 -1.52 -6.11 1.54
C PRO A 19 -2.29 -7.27 2.19
N ASP A 20 -2.36 -8.43 1.54
CA ASP A 20 -3.04 -9.63 2.07
C ASP A 20 -2.43 -10.16 3.38
N ASP A 21 -1.18 -9.82 3.67
CA ASP A 21 -0.50 -10.16 4.93
C ASP A 21 -0.74 -9.11 6.03
N MET A 22 -1.47 -8.03 5.74
CA MET A 22 -1.60 -6.85 6.59
C MET A 22 -3.01 -6.68 7.15
N ASP A 23 -3.08 -6.14 8.36
CA ASP A 23 -4.31 -5.55 8.88
C ASP A 23 -4.50 -4.17 8.23
N THR A 24 -5.56 -3.99 7.46
CA THR A 24 -5.80 -2.76 6.67
C THR A 24 -6.80 -1.80 7.32
N SER A 25 -6.62 -0.51 7.10
CA SER A 25 -7.52 0.54 7.60
C SER A 25 -7.78 1.63 6.56
N VAL A 26 -8.90 2.34 6.73
CA VAL A 26 -9.22 3.54 5.94
C VAL A 26 -8.45 4.74 6.51
N ASN A 27 -7.92 5.60 5.64
CA ASN A 27 -7.21 6.79 6.06
C ASN A 27 -8.16 7.90 6.58
N SER A 28 -7.61 8.80 7.40
CA SER A 28 -8.17 10.12 7.67
C SER A 28 -7.72 11.08 6.56
N GLN A 29 -8.66 11.67 5.82
CA GLN A 29 -8.35 12.61 4.74
C GLN A 29 -7.65 13.88 5.28
N GLY A 30 -6.62 14.32 4.56
CA GLY A 30 -5.83 15.52 4.87
C GLY A 30 -4.96 15.40 6.13
N GLN A 31 -4.79 14.20 6.67
CA GLN A 31 -3.94 13.93 7.81
C GLN A 31 -3.20 12.61 7.66
N ARG A 32 -1.94 12.57 8.09
CA ARG A 32 -1.17 11.34 8.19
C ARG A 32 -1.89 10.30 9.07
N SER A 33 -2.29 9.19 8.46
CA SER A 33 -3.01 8.10 9.10
C SER A 33 -2.53 6.76 8.56
N GLU A 34 -2.72 5.71 9.35
CA GLU A 34 -2.30 4.35 8.99
C GLU A 34 -3.31 3.73 8.02
N ILE A 35 -2.81 3.02 7.01
CA ILE A 35 -3.64 2.30 6.03
C ILE A 35 -3.36 0.80 6.00
N ALA A 36 -2.21 0.35 6.52
CA ALA A 36 -1.89 -1.06 6.62
C ALA A 36 -0.83 -1.34 7.69
N GLU A 37 -0.98 -2.42 8.45
CA GLU A 37 -0.03 -2.94 9.44
C GLU A 37 0.32 -4.40 9.13
N PHE A 38 1.60 -4.68 8.87
CA PHE A 38 2.14 -6.03 8.91
C PHE A 38 2.76 -6.32 10.27
N ARG A 39 2.33 -7.39 10.94
CA ARG A 39 2.96 -7.87 12.18
C ARG A 39 3.85 -9.08 11.92
N ALA A 40 5.14 -8.92 12.15
CA ALA A 40 6.11 -9.99 11.92
C ALA A 40 6.02 -11.09 12.98
N THR A 41 5.65 -12.30 12.58
CA THR A 41 5.64 -13.50 13.45
C THR A 41 7.03 -14.13 13.59
N THR A 42 7.92 -13.89 12.63
CA THR A 42 9.31 -14.38 12.63
C THR A 42 10.29 -13.26 12.29
N ALA A 43 11.60 -13.54 12.38
CA ALA A 43 12.62 -12.55 12.04
C ALA A 43 12.68 -12.27 10.52
N HIS A 44 12.33 -11.06 10.11
CA HIS A 44 12.39 -10.62 8.72
C HIS A 44 13.58 -9.69 8.46
N MET A 45 14.15 -9.77 7.26
CA MET A 45 15.14 -8.82 6.78
C MET A 45 14.65 -8.15 5.51
N LEU A 46 14.31 -6.87 5.60
CA LEU A 46 13.92 -6.04 4.46
C LEU A 46 15.09 -5.95 3.46
N ARG A 47 14.76 -6.09 2.18
CA ARG A 47 15.73 -6.01 1.07
C ARG A 47 15.81 -4.56 0.58
N THR A 48 16.99 -4.16 0.13
CA THR A 48 17.32 -2.75 -0.16
C THR A 48 18.06 -2.64 -1.48
N GLY A 49 18.01 -1.46 -2.10
CA GLY A 49 18.65 -1.18 -3.39
C GLY A 49 17.80 -1.60 -4.59
N GLN A 50 18.15 -1.07 -5.76
CA GLN A 50 17.39 -1.20 -7.01
C GLN A 50 17.14 -2.64 -7.48
N SER A 51 18.02 -3.59 -7.11
CA SER A 51 17.81 -5.02 -7.42
C SER A 51 16.69 -5.68 -6.61
N ASN A 52 16.12 -4.94 -5.65
CA ASN A 52 15.04 -5.38 -4.77
C ASN A 52 13.95 -4.28 -4.77
N PRO A 53 13.20 -4.15 -5.88
CA PRO A 53 12.24 -3.07 -6.04
C PRO A 53 11.11 -3.18 -5.01
N LEU A 54 10.75 -2.03 -4.45
CA LEU A 54 9.48 -1.79 -3.75
C LEU A 54 8.48 -1.36 -4.82
N LYS A 55 7.30 -2.00 -4.87
CA LYS A 55 6.20 -1.56 -5.74
C LYS A 55 5.16 -0.85 -4.89
N VAL A 56 4.72 0.32 -5.34
CA VAL A 56 3.70 1.13 -4.64
C VAL A 56 2.72 1.72 -5.66
N ALA A 57 1.44 1.40 -5.51
CA ALA A 57 0.34 2.07 -6.16
C ALA A 57 -0.84 2.07 -5.18
N ILE A 58 -1.21 3.23 -4.65
CA ILE A 58 -2.22 3.36 -3.59
C ILE A 58 -3.41 4.11 -4.17
N PRO A 59 -4.49 3.42 -4.57
CA PRO A 59 -5.63 4.05 -5.22
C PRO A 59 -6.43 4.93 -4.26
N ALA A 60 -6.96 6.01 -4.80
CA ALA A 60 -8.07 6.76 -4.25
C ALA A 60 -9.38 5.97 -4.44
N TYR A 61 -10.35 6.21 -3.56
CA TYR A 61 -11.65 5.57 -3.60
C TYR A 61 -12.77 6.59 -3.68
N LYS A 62 -13.76 6.31 -4.53
CA LYS A 62 -15.02 7.04 -4.58
C LYS A 62 -16.20 6.09 -4.81
N LYS A 63 -17.33 6.44 -4.20
CA LYS A 63 -18.62 5.79 -4.42
C LYS A 63 -19.60 6.74 -5.11
N PHE A 64 -20.33 6.22 -6.08
CA PHE A 64 -21.43 6.87 -6.79
C PHE A 64 -22.67 5.95 -6.81
N THR A 65 -23.73 6.42 -7.44
CA THR A 65 -24.95 5.68 -7.72
C THR A 65 -25.29 5.87 -9.19
N SER A 66 -25.56 4.79 -9.93
CA SER A 66 -26.05 4.84 -11.31
C SER A 66 -27.46 5.42 -11.37
N ASN A 67 -27.88 5.86 -12.54
CA ASN A 67 -29.20 6.47 -12.73
C ASN A 67 -30.32 5.40 -12.81
N ALA A 68 -31.55 5.86 -13.09
CA ALA A 68 -32.75 5.00 -13.13
C ALA A 68 -32.97 4.32 -14.51
N THR A 69 -32.00 4.38 -15.40
CA THR A 69 -31.98 3.79 -16.75
C THR A 69 -30.96 2.66 -16.74
N ALA A 70 -31.30 1.56 -17.40
CA ALA A 70 -30.44 0.38 -17.50
C ALA A 70 -29.80 0.31 -18.88
N GLY A 71 -28.52 -0.06 -18.89
CA GLY A 71 -27.72 -0.29 -20.08
C GLY A 71 -27.23 0.99 -20.78
N ASP A 72 -27.41 2.16 -20.18
CA ASP A 72 -26.73 3.38 -20.62
C ASP A 72 -25.36 3.54 -19.95
N THR A 73 -24.43 4.11 -20.72
CA THR A 73 -23.11 4.49 -20.22
C THR A 73 -23.22 5.83 -19.51
N GLU A 74 -22.78 5.87 -18.26
CA GLU A 74 -22.78 7.07 -17.43
C GLU A 74 -21.37 7.57 -17.15
N THR A 75 -21.19 8.89 -17.17
CA THR A 75 -19.93 9.56 -16.84
C THR A 75 -19.91 10.01 -15.39
N PHE A 76 -18.94 9.54 -14.61
CA PHE A 76 -18.75 9.88 -13.21
C PHE A 76 -17.53 10.78 -13.02
N SER A 77 -17.74 11.99 -12.48
CA SER A 77 -16.64 12.92 -12.14
C SER A 77 -15.94 12.55 -10.84
N LEU A 78 -14.64 12.33 -10.91
CA LEU A 78 -13.78 12.04 -9.78
C LEU A 78 -13.44 13.33 -9.02
N PRO A 79 -13.39 13.30 -7.68
CA PRO A 79 -13.10 14.49 -6.88
C PRO A 79 -11.62 14.92 -6.90
N HIS A 80 -10.74 14.06 -7.40
CA HIS A 80 -9.30 14.28 -7.52
C HIS A 80 -8.82 13.71 -8.83
N SER A 81 -7.70 14.25 -9.30
CA SER A 81 -7.15 13.92 -10.59
C SER A 81 -6.82 12.45 -10.75
N ILE A 82 -7.12 11.88 -11.90
CA ILE A 82 -6.76 10.51 -12.28
C ILE A 82 -5.50 10.54 -13.15
N THR A 83 -4.63 9.54 -13.00
CA THR A 83 -3.39 9.44 -13.77
C THR A 83 -3.11 8.02 -14.20
N GLU A 84 -2.36 7.88 -15.29
CA GLU A 84 -1.86 6.58 -15.74
C GLU A 84 -0.86 6.01 -14.73
N CYS A 85 -0.92 4.70 -14.50
CA CYS A 85 -0.01 3.96 -13.64
C CYS A 85 0.60 2.78 -14.41
N PRO A 86 1.86 2.88 -14.86
CA PRO A 86 2.49 1.84 -15.70
C PRO A 86 2.60 0.44 -15.07
N VAL A 87 2.30 0.28 -13.78
CA VAL A 87 2.44 -0.97 -13.03
C VAL A 87 1.13 -1.64 -12.63
N THR A 88 -0.02 -0.99 -12.80
CA THR A 88 -1.35 -1.51 -12.42
C THR A 88 -2.44 -0.89 -13.30
N GLN A 89 -3.72 -1.20 -13.05
CA GLN A 89 -4.82 -0.53 -13.74
C GLN A 89 -5.08 0.87 -13.15
N ASP A 90 -5.27 1.86 -14.02
CA ASP A 90 -5.47 3.27 -13.64
C ASP A 90 -6.78 3.45 -12.86
N ALA A 91 -7.81 2.68 -13.20
CA ALA A 91 -9.05 2.58 -12.46
C ALA A 91 -9.61 1.15 -12.48
N VAL A 92 -10.28 0.79 -11.39
CA VAL A 92 -11.06 -0.43 -11.23
C VAL A 92 -12.44 -0.06 -10.72
N VAL A 93 -13.46 -0.67 -11.31
CA VAL A 93 -14.86 -0.43 -11.01
C VAL A 93 -15.52 -1.69 -10.46
N TRP A 94 -16.42 -1.49 -9.50
CA TRP A 94 -17.39 -2.49 -9.07
C TRP A 94 -18.80 -1.92 -9.16
N VAL A 95 -19.75 -2.72 -9.62
CA VAL A 95 -21.16 -2.36 -9.75
C VAL A 95 -21.96 -3.26 -8.83
N ASN A 96 -22.59 -2.68 -7.80
CA ASN A 96 -23.39 -3.37 -6.78
C ASN A 96 -22.67 -4.58 -6.13
N GLY A 97 -21.35 -4.46 -5.91
CA GLY A 97 -20.52 -5.53 -5.35
C GLY A 97 -19.98 -6.54 -6.35
N GLU A 98 -20.38 -6.46 -7.63
CA GLU A 98 -19.82 -7.30 -8.69
C GLU A 98 -18.64 -6.59 -9.37
N TYR A 99 -17.57 -7.34 -9.64
CA TYR A 99 -16.37 -6.81 -10.28
C TYR A 99 -16.65 -6.49 -11.74
N TYR A 100 -16.59 -5.20 -12.09
CA TYR A 100 -16.78 -4.73 -13.46
C TYR A 100 -15.46 -4.82 -14.26
N GLY A 101 -14.34 -4.54 -13.61
CA GLY A 101 -13.03 -4.43 -14.27
C GLY A 101 -12.62 -2.99 -14.49
N ALA A 102 -12.00 -2.70 -15.63
CA ALA A 102 -11.70 -1.33 -16.02
C ALA A 102 -12.99 -0.60 -16.45
N PRO A 103 -13.10 0.72 -16.23
CA PRO A 103 -14.19 1.51 -16.82
C PRO A 103 -14.16 1.46 -18.36
N ASP A 104 -15.29 1.80 -19.00
CA ASP A 104 -15.42 1.78 -20.46
C ASP A 104 -14.53 2.82 -21.13
N ALA A 105 -14.37 3.97 -20.47
CA ALA A 105 -13.44 5.01 -20.86
C ALA A 105 -12.94 5.79 -19.63
N ILE A 106 -11.77 6.41 -19.78
CA ILE A 106 -11.19 7.35 -18.82
C ILE A 106 -10.85 8.63 -19.58
N ASP A 107 -11.31 9.77 -19.07
CA ASP A 107 -10.88 11.10 -19.50
C ASP A 107 -9.97 11.69 -18.42
N TYR A 108 -8.67 11.68 -18.69
CA TYR A 108 -7.64 12.20 -17.79
C TYR A 108 -7.62 13.74 -17.70
N ASP A 109 -8.17 14.44 -18.69
CA ASP A 109 -8.22 15.91 -18.69
C ASP A 109 -9.43 16.41 -17.90
N ALA A 110 -10.54 15.66 -17.93
CA ALA A 110 -11.78 15.98 -17.22
C ALA A 110 -11.92 15.30 -15.85
N ASP A 111 -11.01 14.37 -15.51
CA ASP A 111 -11.07 13.52 -14.33
C ASP A 111 -12.38 12.71 -14.24
N THR A 112 -12.76 12.06 -15.33
CA THR A 112 -14.00 11.27 -15.40
C THR A 112 -13.77 9.83 -15.82
N VAL A 113 -14.64 8.95 -15.35
CA VAL A 113 -14.72 7.56 -15.82
C VAL A 113 -16.12 7.27 -16.35
N ASP A 114 -16.19 6.53 -17.45
CA ASP A 114 -17.45 6.07 -18.04
C ASP A 114 -17.72 4.62 -17.62
N VAL A 115 -18.94 4.32 -17.17
CA VAL A 115 -19.35 2.98 -16.74
C VAL A 115 -20.75 2.69 -17.26
N THR A 116 -20.91 1.55 -17.91
CA THR A 116 -22.20 1.02 -18.35
C THR A 116 -22.76 0.08 -17.27
N ASP A 117 -23.90 0.45 -16.68
CA ASP A 117 -24.59 -0.39 -15.71
C ASP A 117 -25.82 -1.05 -16.35
N ASP A 118 -25.87 -2.39 -16.38
CA ASP A 118 -27.03 -3.14 -16.88
C ASP A 118 -28.23 -3.12 -15.91
N GLY A 119 -28.05 -2.62 -14.69
CA GLY A 119 -29.10 -2.38 -13.71
C GLY A 119 -29.49 -0.91 -13.57
N THR A 120 -30.10 -0.55 -12.45
CA THR A 120 -30.53 0.83 -12.16
C THR A 120 -30.28 1.15 -10.71
N GLU A 121 -29.90 2.38 -10.38
CA GLU A 121 -29.67 2.87 -9.01
C GLU A 121 -28.66 1.99 -8.22
N ASN A 122 -27.77 1.30 -8.93
CA ASN A 122 -26.71 0.49 -8.34
C ASN A 122 -25.60 1.36 -7.78
N ARG A 123 -24.89 0.82 -6.78
CA ARG A 123 -23.70 1.46 -6.23
C ARG A 123 -22.52 1.22 -7.15
N ILE A 124 -21.87 2.31 -7.57
CA ILE A 124 -20.65 2.26 -8.38
C ILE A 124 -19.48 2.60 -7.48
N HIS A 125 -18.56 1.65 -7.32
CA HIS A 125 -17.33 1.83 -6.56
C HIS A 125 -16.18 2.00 -7.52
N VAL A 126 -15.43 3.08 -7.41
CA VAL A 126 -14.28 3.38 -8.27
C VAL A 126 -13.03 3.48 -7.40
N TYR A 127 -12.06 2.62 -7.69
CA TYR A 127 -10.71 2.65 -7.14
C TYR A 127 -9.76 3.15 -8.22
N TYR A 128 -9.23 4.36 -8.09
CA TYR A 128 -8.47 5.01 -9.16
C TYR A 128 -7.13 5.55 -8.69
N ILE A 129 -6.12 5.52 -9.55
CA ILE A 129 -4.80 6.05 -9.28
C ILE A 129 -4.83 7.56 -9.46
N SER A 130 -4.50 8.29 -8.40
CA SER A 130 -4.50 9.75 -8.38
C SER A 130 -3.07 10.29 -8.39
N ASP A 131 -2.82 11.37 -9.15
CA ASP A 131 -1.58 12.15 -9.06
C ASP A 131 -1.67 13.34 -8.10
N ALA A 132 -2.84 13.58 -7.49
CA ALA A 132 -2.99 14.58 -6.44
C ALA A 132 -1.94 14.39 -5.33
N ALA A 133 -1.40 15.52 -4.85
CA ALA A 133 -0.31 15.51 -3.88
C ALA A 133 -0.68 14.73 -2.61
N ALA A 134 0.02 13.62 -2.38
CA ALA A 134 -0.17 12.75 -1.23
C ALA A 134 1.17 12.18 -0.78
N SER A 135 1.41 12.18 0.54
CA SER A 135 2.65 11.64 1.10
C SER A 135 2.42 10.20 1.58
N PHE A 136 3.32 9.30 1.19
CA PHE A 136 3.35 7.92 1.65
C PHE A 136 4.59 7.67 2.49
N GLU A 137 4.45 6.89 3.55
CA GLU A 137 5.55 6.51 4.44
C GLU A 137 5.43 5.06 4.91
N LEU A 138 6.51 4.31 4.78
CA LEU A 138 6.68 3.03 5.49
C LEU A 138 7.53 3.24 6.73
N ARG A 139 7.09 2.70 7.86
CA ARG A 139 7.86 2.70 9.11
C ARG A 139 7.87 1.31 9.70
N LYS A 140 8.94 0.96 10.40
CA LYS A 140 8.90 -0.16 11.34
C LYS A 140 8.78 0.34 12.77
N GLN A 141 8.06 -0.42 13.59
CA GLN A 141 7.83 -0.10 14.99
C GLN A 141 8.09 -1.33 15.86
N ALA A 142 8.50 -1.06 17.10
CA ALA A 142 8.56 -2.07 18.13
C ALA A 142 7.16 -2.31 18.71
N SER A 143 6.87 -3.56 19.12
CA SER A 143 5.63 -3.88 19.84
C SER A 143 5.37 -2.90 20.99
N ASN A 144 4.15 -2.35 21.04
CA ASN A 144 3.67 -1.40 22.05
C ASN A 144 4.36 -0.02 22.04
N ALA A 145 5.04 0.37 20.97
CA ALA A 145 5.53 1.73 20.81
C ALA A 145 4.38 2.66 20.41
N ASN A 146 3.84 3.42 21.37
CA ASN A 146 2.74 4.36 21.11
C ASN A 146 3.15 5.56 20.23
N THR A 147 4.44 5.84 20.12
CA THR A 147 5.01 6.88 19.25
C THR A 147 6.49 6.57 18.98
N GLY A 148 6.91 6.61 17.72
CA GLY A 148 8.33 6.47 17.34
C GLY A 148 8.65 5.20 16.55
N GLY A 149 8.28 5.20 15.26
CA GLY A 149 8.78 4.22 14.29
C GLY A 149 10.02 4.72 13.55
N GLN A 150 10.89 3.81 13.14
CA GLN A 150 12.00 4.14 12.24
C GLN A 150 11.49 4.12 10.80
N ARG A 151 11.68 5.23 10.08
CA ARG A 151 11.28 5.36 8.66
C ARG A 151 12.08 4.40 7.79
N LEU A 152 11.38 3.66 6.94
CA LEU A 152 11.94 2.72 5.97
C LEU A 152 11.94 3.30 4.56
N TYR A 153 10.88 4.04 4.22
CA TYR A 153 10.65 4.63 2.92
C TYR A 153 9.69 5.80 3.05
N SER A 154 9.83 6.79 2.16
CA SER A 154 8.85 7.86 2.01
C SER A 154 8.93 8.43 0.61
N ALA A 155 7.77 8.73 0.04
CA ALA A 155 7.66 9.34 -1.28
C ALA A 155 6.36 10.14 -1.42
N ASN A 156 6.27 10.92 -2.49
CA ASN A 156 5.05 11.57 -2.92
C ASN A 156 4.36 10.65 -3.94
N LEU A 157 3.14 10.19 -3.63
CA LEU A 157 2.37 9.30 -4.50
C LEU A 157 2.07 9.95 -5.86
N GLY A 158 1.87 11.27 -5.90
CA GLY A 158 1.68 12.00 -7.16
C GLY A 158 2.86 11.96 -8.12
N LEU A 159 4.05 11.60 -7.63
CA LEU A 159 5.24 11.38 -8.47
C LEU A 159 5.49 9.88 -8.72
N VAL A 160 5.21 9.03 -7.73
CA VAL A 160 5.47 7.58 -7.80
C VAL A 160 4.48 6.86 -8.71
N HIS A 161 3.20 7.26 -8.68
CA HIS A 161 2.15 6.64 -9.47
C HIS A 161 2.39 6.71 -10.99
N PRO A 162 2.68 7.89 -11.59
CA PRO A 162 2.93 7.98 -13.02
C PRO A 162 4.32 7.48 -13.44
N SER A 163 5.22 7.22 -12.49
CA SER A 163 6.59 6.81 -12.80
C SER A 163 6.64 5.35 -13.29
N PRO A 164 7.43 5.03 -14.34
CA PRO A 164 7.59 3.67 -14.83
C PRO A 164 8.47 2.85 -13.87
N GLN A 165 7.89 2.30 -12.81
CA GLN A 165 8.65 1.62 -11.74
C GLN A 165 9.39 0.35 -12.20
N ILE A 166 9.13 -0.14 -13.41
CA ILE A 166 9.91 -1.23 -14.03
C ILE A 166 11.29 -0.73 -14.46
N GLU A 167 11.37 0.49 -14.99
CA GLU A 167 12.62 1.12 -15.47
C GLU A 167 13.29 1.94 -14.37
N GLN A 168 12.49 2.61 -13.55
CA GLN A 168 12.91 3.45 -12.43
C GLN A 168 12.31 2.93 -11.13
N PRO A 169 12.80 1.78 -10.62
CA PRO A 169 12.19 1.16 -9.45
C PRO A 169 12.33 2.01 -8.21
N GLU A 170 11.26 2.08 -7.45
CA GLU A 170 11.31 2.52 -6.06
C GLU A 170 12.05 1.47 -5.22
N TYR A 171 12.82 1.91 -4.24
CA TYR A 171 13.54 0.99 -3.35
C TYR A 171 13.80 1.62 -1.98
N MET A 172 13.87 0.78 -0.97
CA MET A 172 14.23 1.22 0.38
C MET A 172 15.75 1.41 0.47
N THR A 173 16.19 2.47 1.15
CA THR A 173 17.59 2.72 1.48
C THR A 173 17.80 2.53 2.98
N LEU A 174 18.12 1.29 3.39
CA LEU A 174 18.15 0.86 4.80
C LEU A 174 19.58 0.63 5.32
N ASN A 175 20.44 1.62 5.09
CA ASN A 175 21.88 1.54 5.35
C ASN A 175 22.36 2.44 6.50
N GLN A 176 21.45 3.15 7.18
CA GLN A 176 21.82 4.06 8.28
C GLN A 176 22.48 3.33 9.44
N THR A 177 21.96 2.14 9.76
CA THR A 177 22.54 1.25 10.76
C THR A 177 22.47 -0.18 10.27
N ARG A 178 23.23 -1.05 10.92
CA ARG A 178 23.18 -2.48 10.65
C ARG A 178 21.80 -3.10 10.93
N MET A 179 21.04 -2.56 11.88
CA MET A 179 19.74 -3.09 12.29
C MET A 179 18.57 -2.41 11.59
N HIS A 180 18.79 -1.35 10.80
CA HIS A 180 17.75 -0.61 10.07
C HIS A 180 16.89 -1.53 9.19
N ARG A 181 17.50 -2.50 8.51
CA ARG A 181 16.80 -3.47 7.65
C ARG A 181 16.11 -4.64 8.36
N TRP A 182 16.31 -4.81 9.66
CA TRP A 182 15.79 -5.95 10.39
C TRP A 182 14.48 -5.62 11.09
N VAL A 183 13.55 -6.57 11.02
CA VAL A 183 12.27 -6.57 11.72
C VAL A 183 12.23 -7.86 12.56
N GLY A 184 12.19 -7.69 13.88
CA GLY A 184 12.13 -8.81 14.81
C GLY A 184 10.71 -9.35 14.96
N THR A 185 10.58 -10.48 15.67
CA THR A 185 9.26 -11.01 16.07
C THR A 185 8.51 -9.98 16.91
N ASP A 186 7.21 -9.88 16.67
CA ASP A 186 6.24 -8.93 17.25
C ASP A 186 6.56 -7.45 16.96
N MET A 187 7.42 -7.17 15.97
CA MET A 187 7.55 -5.83 15.41
C MET A 187 6.58 -5.66 14.26
N THR A 188 6.22 -4.41 13.98
CA THR A 188 5.29 -4.07 12.90
C THR A 188 6.01 -3.30 11.79
N VAL A 189 5.49 -3.44 10.58
CA VAL A 189 5.77 -2.56 9.44
C VAL A 189 4.45 -1.90 9.06
N ASN A 190 4.36 -0.60 9.27
CA ASN A 190 3.14 0.18 9.10
C ASN A 190 3.28 1.10 7.88
N ALA A 191 2.25 1.11 7.04
CA ALA A 191 2.09 2.02 5.92
C ALA A 191 1.19 3.19 6.33
N TYR A 192 1.67 4.41 6.14
CA TYR A 192 0.93 5.63 6.42
C TYR A 192 0.72 6.41 5.13
N VAL A 193 -0.42 7.07 5.03
CA VAL A 193 -0.72 8.03 3.97
C VAL A 193 -1.22 9.34 4.57
N ASP A 194 -0.80 10.44 3.97
CA ASP A 194 -1.41 11.76 4.13
C ASP A 194 -1.88 12.20 2.74
N ALA A 195 -3.17 12.05 2.48
CA ALA A 195 -3.80 12.26 1.18
C ALA A 195 -5.09 13.05 1.32
N PRO A 196 -5.45 13.89 0.33
CA PRO A 196 -6.73 14.61 0.33
C PRO A 196 -7.93 13.70 0.00
N TYR A 197 -7.68 12.49 -0.49
CA TYR A 197 -8.68 11.50 -0.88
C TYR A 197 -8.79 10.34 0.11
N THR A 198 -9.87 9.57 0.00
CA THR A 198 -10.03 8.31 0.72
C THR A 198 -9.16 7.24 0.08
N VAL A 199 -8.35 6.58 0.89
CA VAL A 199 -7.64 5.33 0.59
C VAL A 199 -8.32 4.24 1.40
N ARG A 200 -8.68 3.15 0.73
CA ARG A 200 -9.18 1.95 1.37
C ARG A 200 -8.86 0.73 0.52
N TRP A 201 -8.61 -0.37 1.20
CA TRP A 201 -8.29 -1.65 0.56
C TRP A 201 -9.55 -2.46 0.25
N THR A 202 -10.55 -2.35 1.11
CA THR A 202 -11.83 -3.07 1.00
C THR A 202 -13.02 -2.23 1.45
N ASP A 203 -14.23 -2.59 1.02
CA ASP A 203 -15.52 -2.07 1.48
C ASP A 203 -16.30 -3.02 2.39
N THR A 204 -15.72 -3.31 3.54
CA THR A 204 -16.32 -4.18 4.55
C THR A 204 -17.65 -3.67 5.11
N ASP A 205 -17.87 -2.35 5.15
CA ASP A 205 -19.12 -1.75 5.64
C ASP A 205 -20.19 -1.60 4.53
N GLY A 206 -19.87 -2.01 3.30
CA GLY A 206 -20.72 -1.90 2.12
C GLY A 206 -20.80 -3.21 1.34
N ASP A 207 -20.43 -3.17 0.06
CA ASP A 207 -20.61 -4.31 -0.86
C ASP A 207 -19.41 -5.27 -0.91
N GLY A 208 -18.44 -5.14 0.00
CA GLY A 208 -17.26 -6.01 0.03
C GLY A 208 -16.30 -5.80 -1.14
N THR A 209 -16.36 -4.65 -1.81
CA THR A 209 -15.50 -4.34 -2.98
C THR A 209 -14.05 -4.16 -2.57
N GLU A 210 -13.11 -4.45 -3.47
CA GLU A 210 -11.68 -4.44 -3.16
C GLU A 210 -10.88 -3.62 -4.18
N ALA A 211 -9.80 -2.99 -3.70
CA ALA A 211 -8.88 -2.22 -4.52
C ALA A 211 -7.89 -3.14 -5.28
N THR A 212 -8.37 -3.88 -6.29
CA THR A 212 -7.55 -4.88 -6.99
C THR A 212 -6.38 -4.27 -7.78
N ASN A 213 -6.41 -2.97 -8.03
CA ASN A 213 -5.30 -2.22 -8.62
C ASN A 213 -4.31 -1.67 -7.59
N ALA A 214 -4.52 -1.87 -6.29
CA ALA A 214 -3.57 -1.46 -5.27
C ALA A 214 -2.34 -2.38 -5.25
N LEU A 215 -1.15 -1.79 -5.17
CA LEU A 215 0.12 -2.50 -5.05
C LEU A 215 0.90 -1.97 -3.86
N LEU A 216 1.30 -2.87 -2.96
CA LEU A 216 2.29 -2.57 -1.92
C LEU A 216 3.16 -3.81 -1.70
N HIS A 217 4.26 -3.92 -2.44
CA HIS A 217 5.13 -5.09 -2.36
C HIS A 217 6.43 -4.73 -1.67
N ILE A 218 6.52 -5.02 -0.38
CA ILE A 218 7.72 -4.74 0.42
C ILE A 218 8.68 -5.93 0.31
N PRO A 219 9.84 -5.79 -0.37
CA PRO A 219 10.72 -6.93 -0.59
C PRO A 219 11.44 -7.32 0.70
N ALA A 220 11.38 -8.60 1.06
CA ALA A 220 11.94 -9.11 2.31
C ALA A 220 12.54 -10.50 2.15
N PHE A 221 13.43 -10.84 3.07
CA PHE A 221 13.76 -12.22 3.40
C PHE A 221 12.91 -12.63 4.60
N ILE A 222 12.02 -13.59 4.38
CA ILE A 222 11.11 -14.13 5.39
C ILE A 222 11.87 -15.18 6.21
N GLY A 223 11.94 -14.97 7.52
CA GLY A 223 12.55 -15.91 8.45
C GLY A 223 11.64 -17.09 8.73
N GLN A 224 12.21 -18.28 8.92
CA GLN A 224 11.45 -19.47 9.31
C GLN A 224 11.26 -19.59 10.83
N SER A 225 11.92 -18.74 11.61
CA SER A 225 11.85 -18.76 13.07
C SER A 225 12.17 -17.39 13.66
N GLU A 226 11.86 -17.22 14.94
CA GLU A 226 12.43 -16.14 15.75
C GLU A 226 13.98 -16.25 15.76
N VAL A 227 14.64 -15.10 15.86
CA VAL A 227 16.06 -15.02 16.21
C VAL A 227 16.19 -14.35 17.57
N ALA A 228 16.50 -15.15 18.59
CA ALA A 228 16.60 -14.67 19.96
C ALA A 228 17.49 -13.43 20.10
N GLY A 229 16.99 -12.39 20.75
CA GLY A 229 17.70 -11.12 20.97
C GLY A 229 17.73 -10.17 19.76
N LEU A 230 17.13 -10.53 18.63
CA LEU A 230 17.01 -9.62 17.48
C LEU A 230 16.11 -8.43 17.80
N THR A 231 14.89 -8.67 18.30
CA THR A 231 13.93 -7.60 18.60
C THR A 231 14.52 -6.57 19.56
N SER A 232 15.21 -7.02 20.62
CA SER A 232 15.91 -6.13 21.57
C SER A 232 17.02 -5.31 20.91
N ALA A 233 17.81 -5.93 20.01
CA ALA A 233 18.87 -5.23 19.29
C ALA A 233 18.31 -4.18 18.32
N VAL A 234 17.22 -4.50 17.60
CA VAL A 234 16.55 -3.54 16.71
C VAL A 234 15.95 -2.38 17.53
N ARG A 235 15.27 -2.66 18.65
CA ARG A 235 14.73 -1.63 19.55
C ARG A 235 15.81 -0.68 20.04
N GLN A 236 16.94 -1.22 20.49
CA GLN A 236 18.06 -0.40 20.98
C GLN A 236 18.65 0.47 19.86
N ASP A 237 18.72 -0.05 18.65
CA ASP A 237 19.21 0.68 17.48
C ASP A 237 18.27 1.83 17.08
N MET A 238 16.95 1.58 17.08
CA MET A 238 15.94 2.59 16.80
C MET A 238 15.95 3.73 17.83
N GLY A 239 16.19 3.44 19.11
CA GLY A 239 16.25 4.47 20.16
C GLY A 239 17.54 5.30 20.18
N ARG A 240 18.52 5.00 19.32
CA ARG A 240 19.77 5.78 19.18
C ARG A 240 19.72 6.81 18.05
N GLN A 241 18.65 6.81 17.25
CA GLN A 241 18.42 7.74 16.14
C GLN A 241 17.45 8.84 16.57
#